data_AF-A0A527Y321-F1
#
_entry.id   AF-A0A527Y321-F1
#
_cell.length_a   1.000
_cell.length_b   1.000
_cell.length_c   1.000
_cell.angle_alpha   90.00
_cell.angle_beta   90.00
_cell.angle_gamma   90.00
#
_symmetry.space_group_name_H-M   'P 1'
#
loop_
_entity.id
_entity.type
_entity.pdbx_description
1 polymer ?
#
loop_
_entity_poly.entity_id
_entity_poly.type
_entity_poly.pdbx_seq_one_letter_code
_entity_poly.pdbx_strand_id
1 'polypeptide(L)'
;FVEDHARALELVATKGRPGESYNVGGNSERTNLTVVETICDLLDARRPRAGGKRYRELITFVSDRPGHDRRYAIDASKIGRDLGWAPRENFDSGLARTVDWYLDNKWWWGPIREQRYAGERLGHGAAANSQNSPVASNPAGTEAESRKVPT
;
A
#
# COMPACT_ATOMS: atom_id res chain seq x y z
N PHE A 1 12.09 4.92 1.23
CA PHE A 1 11.17 5.23 2.34
C PHE A 1 10.24 6.37 1.93
N VAL A 2 9.05 6.53 2.54
CA VAL A 2 8.05 7.53 2.05
C VAL A 2 8.56 8.97 2.18
N GLU A 3 9.27 9.30 3.26
CA GLU A 3 9.84 10.63 3.44
C GLU A 3 10.94 10.96 2.42
N ASP A 4 11.70 9.96 1.93
CA ASP A 4 12.66 10.16 0.83
C ASP A 4 11.96 10.54 -0.46
N HIS A 5 10.82 9.90 -0.74
CA HIS A 5 10.02 10.21 -1.91
C HIS A 5 9.43 11.63 -1.79
N ALA A 6 8.88 11.99 -0.63
CA ALA A 6 8.38 13.35 -0.40
C ALA A 6 9.46 14.42 -0.64
N ARG A 7 10.68 14.22 -0.12
CA ARG A 7 11.83 15.10 -0.39
C ARG A 7 12.20 15.15 -1.88
N ALA A 8 12.12 14.03 -2.58
CA ALA A 8 12.36 13.99 -4.03
C ALA A 8 11.33 14.83 -4.79
N LEU A 9 10.04 14.70 -4.45
CA LEU A 9 8.95 15.44 -5.08
C LEU A 9 9.08 16.94 -4.84
N GLU A 10 9.36 17.35 -3.60
CA GLU A 10 9.64 18.75 -3.26
C GLU A 10 10.82 19.30 -4.08
N LEU A 11 11.90 18.54 -4.17
CA LEU A 11 13.09 18.94 -4.92
C LEU A 11 12.80 19.09 -6.43
N VAL A 12 12.05 18.15 -7.01
CA VAL A 12 11.63 18.23 -8.42
C VAL A 12 10.70 19.41 -8.65
N ALA A 13 9.74 19.65 -7.76
CA ALA A 13 8.80 20.77 -7.88
C ALA A 13 9.49 22.14 -7.78
N THR A 14 10.55 22.25 -6.98
CA THR A 14 11.23 23.54 -6.71
C THR A 14 12.46 23.79 -7.57
N LYS A 15 13.13 22.73 -8.05
CA LYS A 15 14.40 22.84 -8.79
C LYS A 15 14.44 22.04 -10.09
N GLY A 16 13.42 21.23 -10.37
CA GLY A 16 13.31 20.48 -11.61
C GLY A 16 13.15 21.40 -12.81
N ARG A 17 13.65 20.97 -13.97
CA ARG A 17 13.48 21.72 -15.22
C ARG A 17 12.11 21.41 -15.84
N PRO A 18 11.33 22.42 -16.27
CA PRO A 18 10.08 22.18 -16.98
C PRO A 18 10.28 21.29 -18.23
N GLY A 19 9.37 20.35 -18.44
CA GLY A 19 9.44 19.39 -19.54
C GLY A 19 10.32 18.15 -19.26
N GLU A 20 11.07 18.13 -18.15
CA GLU A 20 11.88 16.97 -17.77
C GLU A 20 11.12 15.98 -16.89
N SER A 21 11.40 14.69 -17.09
CA SER A 21 10.95 13.60 -16.23
C SER A 21 12.10 13.09 -15.36
N TYR A 22 11.84 12.88 -14.07
CA TYR A 22 12.81 12.37 -13.11
C TYR A 22 12.29 11.09 -12.44
N ASN A 23 13.01 9.99 -12.64
CA ASN A 23 12.78 8.76 -11.90
C ASN A 23 13.25 8.91 -10.45
N VAL A 24 12.44 8.44 -9.49
CA VAL A 24 12.75 8.44 -8.07
C VAL A 24 12.79 7.00 -7.56
N GLY A 25 13.88 6.61 -6.91
CA GLY A 25 14.08 5.24 -6.44
C GLY A 25 15.23 5.11 -5.45
N GLY A 26 15.14 4.11 -4.56
CA GLY A 26 16.13 3.89 -3.50
C GLY A 26 17.17 2.79 -3.78
N ASN A 27 17.26 2.30 -5.02
CA ASN A 27 18.12 1.17 -5.42
C ASN A 27 18.09 -0.03 -4.42
N SER A 28 16.88 -0.46 -4.08
CA SER A 28 16.64 -1.42 -2.98
C SER A 28 15.78 -2.59 -3.45
N GLU A 29 16.18 -3.25 -4.53
CA GLU A 29 15.47 -4.41 -5.06
C GLU A 29 15.43 -5.55 -4.03
N ARG A 30 14.24 -6.11 -3.80
CA ARG A 30 13.99 -7.23 -2.88
C ARG A 30 12.86 -8.09 -3.44
N THR A 31 12.89 -9.38 -3.12
CA THR A 31 11.73 -10.26 -3.36
C THR A 31 10.66 -10.00 -2.31
N ASN A 32 9.39 -10.24 -2.63
CA ASN A 32 8.30 -10.16 -1.66
C ASN A 32 8.55 -11.06 -0.43
N LEU A 33 9.10 -12.26 -0.65
CA LEU A 33 9.42 -13.19 0.44
C LEU A 33 10.46 -12.60 1.40
N THR A 34 11.54 -12.01 0.88
CA THR A 34 12.55 -11.35 1.72
C THR A 34 11.93 -10.22 2.55
N VAL A 35 11.03 -9.41 1.97
CA VAL A 35 10.36 -8.34 2.73
C VAL A 35 9.51 -8.90 3.87
N VAL A 36 8.68 -9.92 3.60
CA VAL A 36 7.82 -10.56 4.60
C VAL A 36 8.65 -11.18 5.72
N GLU A 37 9.71 -11.90 5.37
CA GLU A 37 10.64 -12.50 6.32
C GLU A 37 11.30 -11.46 7.24
N THR A 38 11.77 -10.33 6.68
CA THR A 38 12.34 -9.25 7.49
C THR A 38 11.30 -8.65 8.43
N ILE A 39 10.05 -8.47 7.99
CA ILE A 39 8.95 -8.01 8.87
C ILE A 39 8.73 -9.01 10.02
N CYS A 40 8.69 -10.31 9.73
CA CYS A 40 8.53 -11.34 10.74
C CYS A 40 9.63 -11.28 11.81
N ASP A 41 10.90 -11.16 11.39
CA ASP A 41 12.02 -11.08 12.33
C ASP A 41 11.99 -9.80 13.18
N LEU A 42 11.62 -8.66 12.58
CA LEU A 42 11.44 -7.41 13.32
C LEU A 42 10.33 -7.52 14.36
N LEU A 43 9.23 -8.21 14.05
CA LEU A 43 8.12 -8.45 14.98
C LEU A 43 8.48 -9.48 16.06
N ASP A 44 9.24 -10.53 15.73
CA ASP A 44 9.75 -11.48 16.73
C ASP A 44 10.60 -10.74 17.80
N ALA A 45 11.35 -9.71 17.40
CA ALA A 45 12.14 -8.89 18.32
C ALA A 45 11.31 -7.86 19.12
N ARG A 46 10.30 -7.23 18.50
CA ARG A 46 9.54 -6.11 19.10
C ARG A 46 8.31 -6.55 19.87
N ARG A 47 7.62 -7.58 19.40
CA ARG A 47 6.36 -8.07 19.95
C ARG A 47 6.29 -9.60 19.83
N PRO A 48 7.11 -10.35 20.58
CA PRO A 48 7.17 -11.80 20.49
C PRO A 48 5.80 -12.46 20.62
N ARG A 49 5.56 -13.54 19.86
CA ARG A 49 4.31 -14.31 19.98
C ARG A 49 4.31 -15.15 21.26
N ALA A 50 3.12 -15.38 21.79
CA ALA A 50 2.94 -16.29 22.91
C ALA A 50 3.43 -17.72 22.56
N GLY A 51 4.01 -18.41 23.55
CA GLY A 51 4.50 -19.78 23.40
C GLY A 51 5.79 -19.92 22.59
N GLY A 52 6.55 -18.84 22.37
CA GLY A 52 7.86 -18.88 21.71
C GLY A 52 7.82 -19.14 20.20
N LYS A 53 6.63 -19.12 19.59
CA LYS A 53 6.46 -19.30 18.14
C LYS A 53 7.01 -18.11 17.37
N ARG A 54 7.56 -18.37 16.19
CA ARG A 54 8.11 -17.33 15.29
C ARG A 54 7.01 -16.77 14.39
N TYR A 55 7.12 -15.52 13.97
CA TYR A 55 6.18 -14.94 13.00
C TYR A 55 6.27 -15.60 11.61
N ARG A 56 7.46 -16.06 11.21
CA ARG A 56 7.68 -16.74 9.91
C ARG A 56 6.81 -18.00 9.73
N GLU A 57 6.39 -18.66 10.82
CA GLU A 57 5.47 -19.81 10.77
C GLU A 57 4.09 -19.46 10.20
N LEU A 58 3.74 -18.17 10.08
CA LEU A 58 2.48 -17.70 9.50
C LEU A 58 2.54 -17.54 7.97
N ILE A 59 3.72 -17.66 7.37
CA ILE A 59 3.89 -17.51 5.92
C ILE A 59 3.16 -18.66 5.22
N THR A 60 2.26 -18.31 4.31
CA THR A 60 1.52 -19.26 3.47
C THR A 60 1.66 -18.84 2.01
N PHE A 61 2.06 -19.77 1.14
CA PHE A 61 2.07 -19.55 -0.29
C PHE A 61 0.67 -19.71 -0.87
N VAL A 62 0.29 -18.80 -1.76
CA VAL A 62 -1.03 -18.79 -2.41
C VAL A 62 -0.83 -18.74 -3.93
N SER A 63 -1.89 -19.07 -4.67
CA SER A 63 -1.89 -18.93 -6.13
C SER A 63 -1.51 -17.51 -6.54
N ASP A 64 -0.65 -17.42 -7.56
CA ASP A 64 -0.13 -16.16 -8.06
C ASP A 64 -1.24 -15.29 -8.68
N ARG A 65 -0.99 -13.97 -8.73
CA ARG A 65 -1.90 -13.02 -9.36
C ARG A 65 -1.80 -13.14 -10.89
N PRO A 66 -2.92 -13.24 -11.63
CA PRO A 66 -2.89 -13.12 -13.09
C PRO A 66 -2.25 -11.80 -13.54
N GLY A 67 -1.28 -11.87 -14.45
CA GLY A 67 -0.55 -10.69 -14.93
C GLY A 67 0.44 -10.09 -13.92
N HIS A 68 0.97 -10.89 -13.00
CA HIS A 68 1.96 -10.42 -12.02
C HIS A 68 3.29 -10.07 -12.70
N ASP A 69 3.59 -8.76 -12.76
CA ASP A 69 4.92 -8.26 -13.10
C ASP A 69 5.93 -8.69 -12.04
N ARG A 70 6.97 -9.41 -12.46
CA ARG A 70 7.90 -10.08 -11.53
C ARG A 70 8.99 -9.19 -10.96
N ARG A 71 9.31 -8.09 -11.64
CA ARG A 71 10.44 -7.23 -11.27
C ARG A 71 10.19 -5.79 -11.70
N TYR A 72 10.35 -4.88 -10.75
CA TYR A 72 10.51 -3.47 -11.02
C TYR A 72 11.86 -3.02 -10.47
N ALA A 73 12.60 -2.31 -11.31
CA ALA A 73 13.85 -1.67 -10.95
C ALA A 73 13.86 -0.28 -11.60
N ILE A 74 14.17 0.74 -10.81
CA ILE A 74 14.18 2.13 -11.26
C ILE A 74 15.61 2.65 -11.25
N ASP A 75 16.06 3.15 -12.39
CA ASP A 75 17.27 3.95 -12.46
C ASP A 75 16.96 5.40 -12.07
N ALA A 76 17.42 5.79 -10.88
CA ALA A 76 17.30 7.15 -10.34
C ALA A 76 18.58 8.00 -10.57
N SER A 77 19.47 7.58 -11.47
CA SER A 77 20.74 8.27 -11.70
C SER A 77 20.55 9.70 -12.23
N LYS A 78 19.49 9.96 -13.01
CA LYS A 78 19.20 11.30 -13.55
C LYS A 78 18.91 12.32 -12.44
N ILE A 79 18.02 12.01 -11.50
CA ILE A 79 17.70 12.94 -10.41
C ILE A 79 18.91 13.18 -9.49
N GLY A 80 19.76 12.16 -9.32
CA GLY A 80 21.02 12.29 -8.59
C GLY A 80 22.01 13.22 -9.29
N ARG A 81 22.20 13.07 -10.61
CA ARG A 81 23.10 13.93 -11.39
C ARG A 81 22.59 15.37 -11.50
N ASP A 82 21.31 15.54 -11.82
CA ASP A 82 20.76 16.85 -12.19
C ASP A 82 20.40 17.69 -10.97
N LEU A 83 19.87 17.06 -9.91
CA LEU A 83 19.33 17.75 -8.74
C LEU A 83 20.08 17.42 -7.43
N GLY A 84 21.10 16.54 -7.48
CA GLY A 84 21.86 16.13 -6.29
C GLY A 84 21.05 15.26 -5.32
N TRP A 85 19.96 14.63 -5.78
CA TRP A 85 19.11 13.82 -4.92
C TRP A 85 19.71 12.44 -4.63
N ALA A 86 19.62 12.02 -3.37
CA ALA A 86 19.86 10.65 -2.95
C ALA A 86 18.91 10.29 -1.80
N PRO A 87 18.49 9.01 -1.67
CA PRO A 87 17.77 8.56 -0.50
C PRO A 87 18.64 8.70 0.75
N ARG A 88 18.02 9.08 1.87
CA ARG A 88 18.67 9.14 3.20
C ARG A 88 18.48 7.84 3.97
N GLU A 89 17.38 7.12 3.73
CA GLU A 89 17.12 5.83 4.35
C GLU A 89 17.59 4.69 3.45
N ASN A 90 18.06 3.61 4.07
CA ASN A 90 18.18 2.31 3.40
C ASN A 90 16.94 1.46 3.66
N PHE A 91 16.83 0.33 2.96
CA PHE A 91 15.67 -0.55 3.08
C PHE A 91 15.43 -1.03 4.52
N ASP A 92 16.47 -1.54 5.19
CA ASP A 92 16.33 -2.20 6.48
C ASP A 92 15.95 -1.21 7.59
N SER A 93 16.61 -0.05 7.62
CA SER A 93 16.27 1.06 8.55
C SER A 93 14.86 1.60 8.32
N GLY A 94 14.49 1.84 7.06
CA GLY A 94 13.15 2.31 6.70
C GLY A 94 12.05 1.30 7.06
N LEU A 95 12.30 0.00 6.86
CA LEU A 95 11.35 -1.05 7.20
C LEU A 95 11.20 -1.21 8.72
N ALA A 96 12.30 -1.16 9.47
CA ALA A 96 12.27 -1.15 10.93
C ALA A 96 11.42 0.01 11.48
N ARG A 97 11.69 1.25 11.02
CA ARG A 97 10.89 2.44 11.39
C ARG A 97 9.43 2.29 11.02
N THR A 98 9.14 1.67 9.88
CA THR A 98 7.76 1.41 9.44
C THR A 98 7.07 0.45 10.41
N VAL A 99 7.70 -0.66 10.77
CA VAL A 99 7.14 -1.62 11.75
C VAL A 99 6.87 -0.94 13.08
N ASP A 100 7.82 -0.17 13.60
CA ASP A 100 7.68 0.59 14.85
C ASP A 100 6.49 1.55 14.78
N TRP A 101 6.37 2.32 13.69
CA TRP A 101 5.26 3.23 13.49
C TRP A 101 3.90 2.51 13.53
N TYR A 102 3.77 1.35 12.88
CA TYR A 102 2.51 0.60 12.91
C TYR A 102 2.19 0.02 14.30
N LEU A 103 3.19 -0.38 15.08
CA LEU A 103 2.98 -0.84 16.45
C LEU A 103 2.47 0.29 17.36
N ASP A 104 3.04 1.49 17.20
CA ASP A 104 2.75 2.64 18.05
C ASP A 104 1.46 3.38 17.64
N ASN A 105 1.00 3.23 16.40
CA ASN A 105 -0.10 4.03 15.83
C ASN A 105 -1.38 3.23 15.57
N LYS A 106 -1.76 2.33 16.48
CA LYS A 106 -3.02 1.57 16.39
C LYS A 106 -4.26 2.46 16.26
N TRP A 107 -4.25 3.63 16.90
CA TRP A 107 -5.34 4.60 16.79
C TRP A 107 -5.61 5.04 15.34
N TRP A 108 -4.58 5.01 14.49
CA TRP A 108 -4.68 5.44 13.09
C TRP A 108 -5.19 4.31 12.18
N TRP A 109 -4.56 3.12 12.21
CA TRP A 109 -4.94 2.03 11.30
C TRP A 109 -6.14 1.21 11.80
N GLY A 110 -6.40 1.18 13.12
CA GLY A 110 -7.47 0.40 13.73
C GLY A 110 -8.84 0.68 13.11
N PRO A 111 -9.29 1.96 13.10
CA PRO A 111 -10.58 2.34 12.52
C PRO A 111 -10.69 2.02 11.02
N ILE A 112 -9.59 2.17 10.26
CA ILE A 112 -9.56 1.89 8.82
C ILE A 112 -9.86 0.40 8.57
N ARG A 113 -9.24 -0.49 9.34
CA ARG A 113 -9.44 -1.93 9.21
C ARG A 113 -10.86 -2.33 9.60
N GLU A 114 -11.33 -1.87 10.75
CA GLU A 114 -12.65 -2.24 11.30
C GLU A 114 -13.82 -1.81 10.40
N GLN A 115 -13.67 -0.69 9.69
CA GLN A 115 -14.75 -0.16 8.85
C GLN A 115 -14.72 -0.63 7.39
N ARG A 116 -13.56 -1.02 6.86
CA ARG A 116 -13.38 -1.20 5.41
C ARG A 116 -12.87 -2.56 4.97
N TYR A 117 -12.29 -3.37 5.85
CA TYR A 117 -11.63 -4.60 5.42
C TYR A 117 -11.51 -5.63 6.53
N ALA A 118 -12.14 -6.80 6.35
CA ALA A 118 -12.14 -7.86 7.35
C ALA A 118 -10.90 -8.78 7.29
N GLY A 119 -9.99 -8.57 6.33
CA GLY A 119 -8.73 -9.33 6.22
C GLY A 119 -8.81 -10.54 5.30
N GLU A 120 -9.90 -10.70 4.57
CA GLU A 120 -10.10 -11.74 3.57
C GLU A 120 -9.22 -11.55 2.33
N ARG A 121 -8.78 -12.65 1.70
CA ARG A 121 -7.96 -12.56 0.49
C ARG A 121 -8.75 -11.93 -0.66
N LEU A 122 -8.35 -10.71 -1.05
CA LEU A 122 -8.86 -10.02 -2.23
C LEU A 122 -8.16 -10.50 -3.52
N GLY A 123 -8.83 -10.37 -4.67
CA GLY A 123 -8.22 -10.66 -5.98
C GLY A 123 -8.37 -12.10 -6.48
N HIS A 124 -9.36 -12.85 -6.01
CA HIS A 124 -9.88 -13.97 -6.78
C HIS A 124 -10.55 -13.39 -8.04
N GLY A 125 -10.07 -13.76 -9.23
CA GLY A 125 -10.77 -13.39 -10.47
C GLY A 125 -12.24 -13.80 -10.34
N ALA A 126 -13.16 -12.93 -10.75
CA ALA A 126 -14.59 -13.17 -10.61
C ALA A 126 -14.97 -14.50 -11.29
N ALA A 127 -15.15 -15.53 -10.48
CA ALA A 127 -15.86 -16.75 -10.84
C ALA A 127 -16.95 -16.93 -9.80
N ALA A 128 -18.19 -16.62 -10.24
CA ALA A 128 -19.48 -17.02 -9.68
C ALA A 128 -19.74 -16.77 -8.18
N ASN A 129 -20.52 -15.72 -7.89
CA ASN A 129 -21.80 -15.88 -7.18
C ASN A 129 -22.58 -14.55 -7.19
N SER A 130 -23.32 -14.32 -8.27
CA SER A 130 -24.61 -13.66 -8.12
C SER A 130 -25.52 -14.63 -7.36
N GLN A 131 -26.08 -14.20 -6.23
CA GLN A 131 -27.30 -14.67 -5.54
C GLN A 131 -27.11 -14.57 -4.02
N ASN A 132 -27.35 -13.36 -3.47
CA ASN A 132 -28.21 -13.09 -2.31
C ASN A 132 -27.93 -11.67 -1.79
N SER A 133 -28.72 -10.71 -2.25
CA SER A 133 -29.01 -9.51 -1.47
C SER A 133 -30.49 -9.57 -1.07
N PRO A 134 -30.84 -9.51 0.22
CA PRO A 134 -32.24 -9.36 0.60
C PRO A 134 -32.68 -7.96 0.17
N VAL A 135 -33.62 -7.93 -0.78
CA VAL A 135 -34.35 -6.73 -1.20
C VAL A 135 -35.05 -6.16 0.03
N ALA A 136 -34.66 -4.95 0.44
CA ALA A 136 -35.49 -4.13 1.32
C ALA A 136 -36.64 -3.57 0.46
N SER A 137 -37.84 -4.08 0.70
CA SER A 137 -39.10 -3.55 0.19
C SER A 137 -39.36 -2.18 0.82
N ASN A 138 -39.54 -1.15 -0.01
CA ASN A 138 -40.08 0.13 0.42
C ASN A 138 -41.41 0.35 -0.31
N PRO A 139 -42.57 0.45 0.36
CA PRO A 139 -43.83 0.78 -0.28
C PRO A 139 -44.10 2.30 -0.22
N ALA A 140 -44.88 2.75 -1.22
CA ALA A 140 -45.45 4.09 -1.43
C ALA A 140 -44.44 5.15 -1.94
N GLY A 141 -44.56 5.73 -3.13
CA GLY A 141 -45.73 5.90 -4.00
C GLY A 141 -46.38 7.26 -3.77
N THR A 142 -45.90 8.31 -4.44
CA THR A 142 -46.72 9.44 -4.89
C THR A 142 -46.05 10.11 -6.09
N GLU A 143 -46.78 10.19 -7.20
CA GLU A 143 -46.44 10.82 -8.47
C GLU A 143 -46.69 12.34 -8.47
N ALA A 144 -46.27 12.96 -9.58
CA ALA A 144 -46.53 14.31 -10.10
C ALA A 144 -45.55 15.40 -9.60
N GLU A 145 -45.01 16.30 -10.41
CA GLU A 145 -45.45 16.76 -11.72
C GLU A 145 -44.31 17.48 -12.47
N SER A 146 -44.39 17.44 -13.78
CA SER A 146 -43.54 18.13 -14.76
C SER A 146 -43.58 19.66 -14.65
N ARG A 147 -42.44 20.34 -14.80
CA ARG A 147 -42.36 21.70 -15.40
C ARG A 147 -40.94 22.05 -15.91
N LYS A 148 -40.79 21.92 -17.23
CA LYS A 148 -40.03 22.80 -18.16
C LYS A 148 -40.53 24.27 -17.94
N VAL A 149 -39.82 25.40 -18.10
CA VAL A 149 -38.80 25.93 -19.05
C VAL A 149 -38.12 27.20 -18.37
N PRO A 150 -37.46 28.18 -19.06
CA PRO A 150 -36.01 28.49 -19.01
C PRO A 150 -35.63 29.91 -18.48
N THR A 151 -34.33 30.22 -18.47
CA THR A 151 -33.74 31.37 -19.20
C THR A 151 -32.25 31.12 -19.44
#